data_AF-A0A1G5ITK8-F1
#
_entry.id   AF-A0A1G5ITK8-F1
#
_cell.length_a   1.000
_cell.length_b   1.000
_cell.length_c   1.000
_cell.angle_alpha   90.00
_cell.angle_beta   90.00
_cell.angle_gamma   90.00
#
_symmetry.space_group_name_H-M   'P 1'
#
loop_
_entity.id
_entity.type
_entity.pdbx_description
1 polymer ?
#
loop_
_entity_poly.entity_id
_entity_poly.type
_entity_poly.pdbx_seq_one_letter_code
_entity_poly.pdbx_strand_id
1 'polypeptide(L)'
;MNRRSIVYKTLAAVIAGAVLFVGGCKADEIPAPEGYVDIDTDIEDVDETVTPEEDIHLAEAVPYVEPEAEEEEEEPEPEAVEEEPEEEYLTGYMTEKEWKERHTGSASYIWEPTVIISIFVDEEEDLWTEEEKQQMLSTCRIAYDFVAQTMEEEYDTETNLIYDWEEDPELAYSIRIYEEVPAYVTTKQEHYMDGLELEWVNQVPYRELCQKYNTSSVAFLYMIPHEGCSYSSMHFVEDGDEIWNEGCLLYLQDMYSPTYEYETPTVFAHELLHLFGAEDYYDSAEVFSKETYDTLAEVCADDIMLRTFTKINGVYTTFPDEVYGEITPVTAYLLGIGDEDVVADMPDLIRTEAACFPGSMTDRPF
;
A
#
# COMPACT_ATOMS: atom_id res chain seq x y z
N MET A 1 -39.82 6.67 35.85
CA MET A 1 -39.35 7.12 37.19
C MET A 1 -38.47 6.01 37.78
N ASN A 2 -37.26 6.34 38.23
CA ASN A 2 -36.13 5.40 38.43
C ASN A 2 -36.34 4.27 39.46
N ARG A 3 -35.61 3.16 39.28
CA ARG A 3 -34.54 2.72 40.21
C ARG A 3 -33.58 1.68 39.59
N ARG A 4 -32.28 1.85 39.87
CA ARG A 4 -31.13 1.04 39.43
C ARG A 4 -30.78 -0.07 40.44
N SER A 5 -29.92 -1.00 39.99
CA SER A 5 -28.88 -1.73 40.75
C SER A 5 -29.25 -2.98 41.57
N ILE A 6 -28.60 -4.11 41.23
CA ILE A 6 -28.15 -5.26 42.06
C ILE A 6 -27.54 -6.35 41.14
N VAL A 7 -26.45 -7.10 41.40
CA VAL A 7 -25.21 -6.99 42.23
C VAL A 7 -24.16 -7.97 41.62
N TYR A 8 -22.86 -7.63 41.56
CA TYR A 8 -21.76 -8.58 41.24
C TYR A 8 -21.59 -9.66 42.33
N LYS A 9 -21.30 -10.94 41.97
CA LYS A 9 -20.14 -11.73 42.51
C LYS A 9 -20.05 -13.24 42.19
N THR A 10 -18.86 -13.65 41.71
CA THR A 10 -18.13 -14.95 41.87
C THR A 10 -18.75 -16.29 41.46
N LEU A 11 -17.98 -17.09 40.70
CA LEU A 11 -17.18 -18.18 41.29
C LEU A 11 -15.95 -18.54 40.43
N ALA A 12 -14.88 -19.06 41.06
CA ALA A 12 -13.65 -19.51 40.41
C ALA A 12 -13.21 -20.89 40.95
N ALA A 13 -12.55 -21.71 40.11
CA ALA A 13 -11.65 -22.85 40.39
C ALA A 13 -11.41 -23.60 39.04
N VAL A 14 -10.28 -24.25 38.73
CA VAL A 14 -9.31 -24.99 39.56
C VAL A 14 -7.87 -24.77 39.06
N ILE A 15 -6.88 -24.81 39.96
CA ILE A 15 -5.43 -24.79 39.70
C ILE A 15 -4.84 -26.20 39.85
N ALA A 16 -3.98 -26.62 38.91
CA ALA A 16 -2.72 -27.38 39.10
C ALA A 16 -2.28 -28.05 37.77
N GLY A 17 -1.02 -28.04 37.33
CA GLY A 17 0.17 -27.35 37.86
C GLY A 17 1.47 -28.10 37.48
N ALA A 18 2.51 -27.38 37.06
CA ALA A 18 3.88 -27.90 36.96
C ALA A 18 4.89 -26.77 37.15
N VAL A 19 5.66 -26.82 38.24
CA VAL A 19 6.78 -25.91 38.51
C VAL A 19 8.06 -26.73 38.50
N LEU A 20 9.05 -26.33 37.71
CA LEU A 20 10.45 -26.65 37.95
C LEU A 20 11.30 -25.39 37.74
N PHE A 21 12.13 -25.08 38.74
CA PHE A 21 12.84 -23.82 38.88
C PHE A 21 14.29 -24.10 39.31
N VAL A 22 15.26 -23.95 38.41
CA VAL A 22 16.70 -23.68 38.65
C VAL A 22 17.26 -23.15 37.32
N GLY A 23 18.06 -22.09 37.21
CA GLY A 23 18.57 -21.16 38.21
C GLY A 23 19.23 -19.97 37.47
N GLY A 24 19.27 -18.80 38.08
CA GLY A 24 19.50 -17.54 37.34
C GLY A 24 20.95 -17.21 37.00
N CYS A 25 21.08 -16.25 36.09
CA CYS A 25 22.17 -15.26 36.08
C CYS A 25 21.54 -13.86 36.06
N LYS A 26 22.23 -12.88 36.65
CA LYS A 26 21.91 -11.48 36.47
C LYS A 26 22.32 -11.03 35.07
N ALA A 27 21.52 -10.15 34.47
CA ALA A 27 22.00 -9.14 33.55
C ALA A 27 21.47 -7.80 34.06
N ASP A 28 22.38 -6.89 34.40
CA ASP A 28 22.06 -5.51 34.71
C ASP A 28 21.93 -4.73 33.38
N GLU A 29 21.13 -3.65 33.37
CA GLU A 29 21.12 -2.55 32.38
C GLU A 29 21.00 -2.92 30.87
N ILE A 30 19.77 -2.83 30.33
CA ILE A 30 19.54 -2.57 28.90
C ILE A 30 19.33 -1.04 28.74
N PRO A 31 20.26 -0.30 28.11
CA PRO A 31 20.03 1.08 27.74
C PRO A 31 19.15 1.17 26.48
N ALA A 32 18.33 2.21 26.38
CA ALA A 32 17.67 2.55 25.12
C ALA A 32 18.69 3.13 24.13
N PRO A 33 18.55 2.86 22.81
CA PRO A 33 19.32 3.57 21.80
C PRO A 33 18.69 4.93 21.53
N GLU A 34 19.30 5.99 22.09
CA GLU A 34 19.27 7.32 21.48
C GLU A 34 20.30 7.37 20.33
N GLY A 35 19.96 8.04 19.23
CA GLY A 35 20.93 8.58 18.27
C GLY A 35 21.18 7.76 17.00
N TYR A 36 20.73 8.32 15.88
CA TYR A 36 21.28 8.09 14.53
C TYR A 36 22.82 8.25 14.52
N VAL A 37 23.50 7.44 13.72
CA VAL A 37 24.89 7.68 13.30
C VAL A 37 25.03 7.27 11.83
N ASP A 38 25.39 8.24 10.98
CA ASP A 38 25.73 8.03 9.57
C ASP A 38 26.82 6.96 9.38
N ILE A 39 26.72 6.22 8.27
CA ILE A 39 27.82 5.38 7.78
C ILE A 39 28.14 5.78 6.33
N ASP A 40 28.98 6.80 6.20
CA ASP A 40 29.81 7.00 5.01
C ASP A 40 30.63 5.72 4.75
N THR A 41 30.62 5.21 3.51
CA THR A 41 31.57 4.18 3.06
C THR A 41 32.26 4.58 1.76
N ASP A 42 33.32 5.38 1.90
CA ASP A 42 34.42 5.37 0.95
C ASP A 42 34.99 3.94 0.83
N ILE A 43 35.04 3.40 -0.40
CA ILE A 43 35.76 2.16 -0.72
C ILE A 43 36.78 2.47 -1.82
N GLU A 44 38.06 2.59 -1.44
CA GLU A 44 39.20 2.57 -2.36
C GLU A 44 39.93 1.22 -2.32
N ASP A 45 40.16 0.67 -3.52
CA ASP A 45 41.27 -0.18 -3.98
C ASP A 45 41.69 -1.49 -3.24
N VAL A 46 41.21 -2.61 -3.80
CA VAL A 46 41.99 -3.58 -4.62
C VAL A 46 43.46 -3.88 -4.24
N ASP A 47 43.80 -5.17 -4.04
CA ASP A 47 44.84 -5.84 -4.89
C ASP A 47 44.81 -7.40 -4.93
N GLU A 48 45.26 -7.89 -6.09
CA GLU A 48 45.68 -9.22 -6.59
C GLU A 48 46.01 -10.39 -5.62
N THR A 49 46.02 -11.69 -6.00
CA THR A 49 46.25 -12.38 -7.31
C THR A 49 45.68 -13.82 -7.29
N VAL A 50 45.45 -14.43 -8.47
CA VAL A 50 46.00 -15.76 -8.91
C VAL A 50 45.32 -16.23 -10.22
N THR A 51 46.13 -16.62 -11.21
CA THR A 51 45.77 -17.40 -12.42
C THR A 51 46.74 -18.59 -12.54
N PRO A 52 46.43 -19.68 -13.30
CA PRO A 52 46.78 -19.71 -14.75
C PRO A 52 45.89 -20.60 -15.68
N GLU A 53 45.96 -20.31 -16.99
CA GLU A 53 46.08 -21.19 -18.21
C GLU A 53 45.32 -22.56 -18.29
N GLU A 54 44.77 -23.06 -19.40
CA GLU A 54 44.60 -22.76 -20.85
C GLU A 54 43.30 -23.51 -21.28
N ASP A 55 42.53 -23.22 -22.33
CA ASP A 55 42.81 -23.54 -23.75
C ASP A 55 41.60 -23.05 -24.61
N ILE A 56 41.81 -22.31 -25.71
CA ILE A 56 40.74 -22.00 -26.70
C ILE A 56 41.30 -22.12 -28.12
N HIS A 57 40.70 -23.00 -28.93
CA HIS A 57 41.10 -23.20 -30.33
C HIS A 57 40.62 -22.06 -31.24
N LEU A 58 41.58 -21.41 -31.90
CA LEU A 58 41.35 -20.52 -33.04
C LEU A 58 40.84 -21.32 -34.26
N ALA A 59 39.75 -20.85 -34.88
CA ALA A 59 39.30 -21.27 -36.20
C ALA A 59 39.53 -20.16 -37.24
N GLU A 60 39.89 -20.54 -38.46
CA GLU A 60 40.43 -19.63 -39.48
C GLU A 60 39.36 -18.78 -40.19
N ALA A 61 39.75 -17.60 -40.66
CA ALA A 61 38.87 -16.68 -41.37
C ALA A 61 38.51 -17.18 -42.79
N VAL A 62 37.22 -17.18 -43.11
CA VAL A 62 36.68 -17.53 -44.43
C VAL A 62 36.58 -16.26 -45.30
N PRO A 63 37.02 -16.25 -46.57
CA PRO A 63 36.96 -15.05 -47.40
C PRO A 63 35.52 -14.73 -47.83
N TYR A 64 35.18 -13.44 -47.77
CA TYR A 64 33.91 -12.89 -48.27
C TYR A 64 33.79 -13.06 -49.80
N VAL A 65 32.62 -13.46 -50.27
CA VAL A 65 32.25 -13.56 -51.68
C VAL A 65 31.06 -12.64 -51.91
N GLU A 66 31.17 -11.69 -52.84
CA GLU A 66 30.05 -10.84 -53.26
C GLU A 66 29.00 -11.70 -53.97
N PRO A 67 27.70 -11.63 -53.59
CA PRO A 67 26.63 -12.24 -54.36
C PRO A 67 26.40 -11.46 -55.66
N GLU A 68 26.12 -12.19 -56.75
CA GLU A 68 25.68 -11.59 -58.02
C GLU A 68 24.26 -11.02 -57.87
N ALA A 69 23.95 -9.95 -58.62
CA ALA A 69 22.64 -9.32 -58.58
C ALA A 69 21.57 -10.20 -59.24
N GLU A 70 20.61 -10.67 -58.44
CA GLU A 70 19.36 -11.25 -58.94
C GLU A 70 18.41 -10.12 -59.36
N GLU A 71 17.63 -10.33 -60.42
CA GLU A 71 16.72 -9.32 -60.97
C GLU A 71 15.50 -9.15 -60.03
N GLU A 72 15.14 -7.89 -59.73
CA GLU A 72 13.96 -7.55 -58.92
C GLU A 72 12.68 -8.00 -59.65
N GLU A 73 12.01 -9.05 -59.15
CA GLU A 73 10.60 -9.28 -59.48
C GLU A 73 9.78 -8.19 -58.75
N GLU A 74 8.97 -7.42 -59.48
CA GLU A 74 8.07 -6.42 -58.89
C GLU A 74 7.08 -7.13 -57.94
N GLU A 75 7.30 -6.99 -56.63
CA GLU A 75 6.26 -7.29 -55.64
C GLU A 75 5.02 -6.45 -55.95
N PRO A 76 3.80 -7.01 -55.89
CA PRO A 76 2.59 -6.21 -56.08
C PRO A 76 2.56 -5.10 -55.03
N GLU A 77 2.21 -3.88 -55.44
CA GLU A 77 1.97 -2.78 -54.49
C GLU A 77 1.11 -3.29 -53.34
N PRO A 78 1.47 -3.05 -52.07
CA PRO A 78 0.64 -3.47 -50.96
C PRO A 78 -0.73 -2.80 -51.15
N GLU A 79 -1.76 -3.63 -51.41
CA GLU A 79 -3.14 -3.16 -51.33
C GLU A 79 -3.25 -2.47 -49.97
N ALA A 80 -3.74 -1.23 -49.99
CA ALA A 80 -3.87 -0.44 -48.78
C ALA A 80 -4.63 -1.28 -47.77
N VAL A 81 -3.93 -1.73 -46.73
CA VAL A 81 -4.55 -2.32 -45.56
C VAL A 81 -5.51 -1.24 -45.09
N GLU A 82 -6.82 -1.47 -45.28
CA GLU A 82 -7.81 -0.67 -44.58
C GLU A 82 -7.41 -0.82 -43.12
N GLU A 83 -6.97 0.28 -42.50
CA GLU A 83 -6.64 0.29 -41.07
C GLU A 83 -7.85 -0.31 -40.38
N GLU A 84 -7.69 -1.52 -39.84
CA GLU A 84 -8.71 -2.08 -38.97
C GLU A 84 -8.92 -1.02 -37.90
N PRO A 85 -10.16 -0.55 -37.70
CA PRO A 85 -10.39 0.57 -36.82
C PRO A 85 -9.74 0.24 -35.49
N GLU A 86 -8.84 1.11 -35.02
CA GLU A 86 -8.28 1.01 -33.66
C GLU A 86 -9.46 0.67 -32.76
N GLU A 87 -9.43 -0.52 -32.13
CA GLU A 87 -10.60 -0.98 -31.37
C GLU A 87 -10.78 -0.01 -30.21
N GLU A 88 -11.69 0.94 -30.43
CA GLU A 88 -12.10 1.96 -29.49
C GLU A 88 -12.84 1.23 -28.37
N TYR A 89 -12.05 0.66 -27.45
CA TYR A 89 -12.50 -0.06 -26.27
C TYR A 89 -13.14 0.94 -25.29
N LEU A 90 -14.33 1.41 -25.69
CA LEU A 90 -15.25 2.26 -24.97
C LEU A 90 -15.71 1.53 -23.70
N THR A 91 -14.94 1.69 -22.63
CA THR A 91 -15.41 1.50 -21.27
C THR A 91 -16.45 2.58 -20.95
N GLY A 92 -17.49 2.23 -20.21
CA GLY A 92 -18.71 3.06 -20.13
C GLY A 92 -18.58 4.46 -19.51
N TYR A 93 -17.43 4.88 -18.95
CA TYR A 93 -17.31 6.15 -18.22
C TYR A 93 -16.00 6.95 -18.40
N MET A 94 -14.86 6.36 -18.83
CA MET A 94 -13.62 7.12 -19.04
C MET A 94 -12.61 6.36 -19.91
N THR A 95 -12.04 7.02 -20.92
CA THR A 95 -10.94 6.51 -21.75
C THR A 95 -9.59 6.62 -21.04
N GLU A 96 -8.58 5.84 -21.47
CA GLU A 96 -7.20 5.97 -20.99
C GLU A 96 -6.65 7.40 -21.16
N LYS A 97 -7.06 8.11 -22.21
CA LYS A 97 -6.67 9.50 -22.44
C LYS A 97 -7.29 10.45 -21.41
N GLU A 98 -8.58 10.28 -21.09
CA GLU A 98 -9.24 11.07 -20.06
C GLU A 98 -8.72 10.72 -18.67
N TRP A 99 -8.26 9.48 -18.46
CA TRP A 99 -7.54 9.06 -17.26
C TRP A 99 -6.22 9.82 -17.08
N LYS A 100 -5.40 9.88 -18.13
CA LYS A 100 -4.13 10.65 -18.18
C LYS A 100 -4.29 12.18 -18.08
N GLU A 101 -5.53 12.68 -18.17
CA GLU A 101 -5.86 14.09 -17.95
C GLU A 101 -6.45 14.32 -16.54
N ARG A 102 -6.50 13.29 -15.67
CA ARG A 102 -6.80 13.44 -14.24
C ARG A 102 -5.54 13.87 -13.48
N HIS A 103 -5.81 14.44 -12.31
CA HIS A 103 -4.81 14.85 -11.34
C HIS A 103 -4.66 13.84 -10.19
N THR A 104 -5.74 13.08 -9.91
CA THR A 104 -5.83 12.07 -8.84
C THR A 104 -5.51 10.66 -9.35
N GLY A 105 -5.04 9.77 -8.47
CA GLY A 105 -4.93 8.33 -8.71
C GLY A 105 -6.28 7.59 -8.87
N SER A 106 -6.25 6.25 -9.01
CA SER A 106 -7.42 5.44 -9.37
C SER A 106 -8.60 5.51 -8.40
N ALA A 107 -8.35 5.71 -7.10
CA ALA A 107 -9.41 5.84 -6.10
C ALA A 107 -10.12 7.21 -6.13
N SER A 108 -9.52 8.22 -6.77
CA SER A 108 -10.00 9.60 -6.82
C SER A 108 -10.22 10.21 -5.42
N TYR A 109 -11.42 10.74 -5.13
CA TYR A 109 -11.73 11.38 -3.85
C TYR A 109 -12.57 10.47 -2.96
N ILE A 110 -12.37 10.54 -1.65
CA ILE A 110 -13.00 9.66 -0.65
C ILE A 110 -14.53 9.77 -0.56
N TRP A 111 -15.11 10.87 -1.05
CA TRP A 111 -16.56 11.11 -1.16
C TRP A 111 -17.16 10.66 -2.50
N GLU A 112 -16.33 10.28 -3.48
CA GLU A 112 -16.82 9.71 -4.74
C GLU A 112 -17.13 8.21 -4.57
N PRO A 113 -18.07 7.64 -5.34
CA PRO A 113 -18.32 6.20 -5.31
C PRO A 113 -17.07 5.46 -5.80
N THR A 114 -16.44 4.64 -4.97
CA THR A 114 -15.19 3.95 -5.32
C THR A 114 -15.32 2.45 -5.10
N VAL A 115 -15.03 1.67 -6.15
CA VAL A 115 -15.04 0.20 -6.08
C VAL A 115 -13.72 -0.27 -5.47
N ILE A 116 -13.79 -1.00 -4.35
CA ILE A 116 -12.60 -1.60 -3.74
C ILE A 116 -12.66 -3.10 -3.97
N ILE A 117 -11.62 -3.64 -4.60
CA ILE A 117 -11.57 -5.05 -5.02
C ILE A 117 -10.55 -5.80 -4.19
N SER A 118 -11.00 -6.83 -3.49
CA SER A 118 -10.11 -7.68 -2.70
C SER A 118 -9.51 -8.80 -3.56
N ILE A 119 -8.19 -8.82 -3.65
CA ILE A 119 -7.41 -9.83 -4.36
C ILE A 119 -6.70 -10.69 -3.31
N PHE A 120 -7.23 -11.88 -3.08
CA PHE A 120 -6.60 -12.89 -2.24
C PHE A 120 -5.45 -13.55 -3.01
N VAL A 121 -4.22 -13.27 -2.60
CA VAL A 121 -3.02 -13.88 -3.16
C VAL A 121 -2.87 -15.26 -2.50
N ASP A 122 -3.12 -16.32 -3.26
CA ASP A 122 -2.93 -17.71 -2.85
C ASP A 122 -1.51 -18.15 -3.25
N GLU A 123 -0.63 -18.44 -2.30
CA GLU A 123 0.77 -18.77 -2.57
C GLU A 123 0.97 -20.28 -2.85
N GLU A 124 2.22 -20.76 -2.96
CA GLU A 124 2.45 -22.19 -3.17
C GLU A 124 2.08 -23.03 -1.94
N GLU A 125 2.60 -22.63 -0.76
CA GLU A 125 2.44 -23.34 0.52
C GLU A 125 1.34 -22.71 1.41
N ASP A 126 1.16 -21.39 1.37
CA ASP A 126 0.19 -20.65 2.18
C ASP A 126 -1.06 -20.27 1.36
N LEU A 127 -2.21 -20.82 1.78
CA LEU A 127 -3.48 -20.72 1.06
C LEU A 127 -4.57 -20.21 1.98
N TRP A 128 -5.34 -19.25 1.50
CA TRP A 128 -6.42 -18.65 2.27
C TRP A 128 -7.50 -19.66 2.66
N THR A 129 -7.74 -19.81 3.97
CA THR A 129 -8.97 -20.43 4.48
C THR A 129 -10.14 -19.45 4.41
N GLU A 130 -11.37 -19.96 4.41
CA GLU A 130 -12.56 -19.10 4.47
C GLU A 130 -12.59 -18.30 5.77
N GLU A 131 -12.19 -18.91 6.90
CA GLU A 131 -12.09 -18.23 8.19
C GLU A 131 -11.14 -17.02 8.17
N GLU A 132 -10.00 -17.11 7.47
CA GLU A 132 -9.05 -16.00 7.33
C GLU A 132 -9.57 -14.92 6.37
N LYS A 133 -10.23 -15.29 5.26
CA LYS A 133 -10.89 -14.30 4.39
C LYS A 133 -11.97 -13.51 5.14
N GLN A 134 -12.75 -14.18 5.99
CA GLN A 134 -13.75 -13.53 6.82
C GLN A 134 -13.13 -12.67 7.93
N GLN A 135 -11.93 -13.02 8.43
CA GLN A 135 -11.16 -12.15 9.32
C GLN A 135 -10.75 -10.86 8.60
N MET A 136 -10.19 -10.95 7.38
CA MET A 136 -9.83 -9.75 6.59
C MET A 136 -11.05 -8.87 6.31
N LEU A 137 -12.20 -9.44 5.95
CA LEU A 137 -13.45 -8.68 5.76
C LEU A 137 -13.86 -7.95 7.04
N SER A 138 -13.79 -8.63 8.18
CA SER A 138 -14.14 -8.03 9.47
C SER A 138 -13.20 -6.87 9.83
N THR A 139 -11.90 -7.00 9.58
CA THR A 139 -10.92 -5.92 9.78
C THR A 139 -11.20 -4.75 8.84
N CYS A 140 -11.46 -5.01 7.54
CA CYS A 140 -11.83 -3.98 6.55
C CYS A 140 -13.11 -3.23 6.93
N ARG A 141 -14.15 -3.93 7.40
CA ARG A 141 -15.40 -3.32 7.84
C ARG A 141 -15.19 -2.36 9.02
N ILE A 142 -14.38 -2.73 10.02
CA ILE A 142 -14.08 -1.85 11.16
C ILE A 142 -13.29 -0.62 10.71
N ALA A 143 -12.31 -0.79 9.82
CA ALA A 143 -11.53 0.30 9.25
C ALA A 143 -12.41 1.28 8.46
N TYR A 144 -13.26 0.77 7.55
CA TYR A 144 -14.18 1.59 6.78
C TYR A 144 -15.22 2.29 7.65
N ASP A 145 -15.84 1.58 8.59
CA ASP A 145 -16.84 2.15 9.51
C ASP A 145 -16.26 3.33 10.30
N PHE A 146 -14.99 3.25 10.74
CA PHE A 146 -14.28 4.34 11.40
C PHE A 146 -14.08 5.55 10.47
N VAL A 147 -13.58 5.33 9.24
CA VAL A 147 -13.35 6.41 8.27
C VAL A 147 -14.68 7.09 7.91
N ALA A 148 -15.70 6.31 7.55
CA ALA A 148 -17.01 6.80 7.17
C ALA A 148 -17.70 7.61 8.29
N GLN A 149 -17.71 7.09 9.52
CA GLN A 149 -18.27 7.80 10.68
C GLN A 149 -17.49 9.09 10.98
N THR A 150 -16.17 9.07 10.89
CA THR A 150 -15.34 10.26 11.14
C THR A 150 -15.61 11.35 10.09
N MET A 151 -15.72 10.98 8.82
CA MET A 151 -16.04 11.91 7.72
C MET A 151 -17.44 12.50 7.84
N GLU A 152 -18.44 11.69 8.22
CA GLU A 152 -19.82 12.18 8.42
C GLU A 152 -19.93 13.07 9.67
N GLU A 153 -19.42 12.62 10.83
CA GLU A 153 -19.67 13.28 12.13
C GLU A 153 -18.82 14.53 12.36
N GLU A 154 -17.55 14.54 11.95
CA GLU A 154 -16.63 15.67 12.20
C GLU A 154 -16.45 16.58 10.97
N TYR A 155 -16.63 16.05 9.75
CA TYR A 155 -16.33 16.77 8.49
C TYR A 155 -17.53 16.98 7.54
N ASP A 156 -18.77 16.62 7.93
CA ASP A 156 -20.01 16.79 7.13
C ASP A 156 -19.91 16.19 5.71
N THR A 157 -19.14 15.10 5.57
CA THR A 157 -18.79 14.47 4.29
C THR A 157 -19.20 12.99 4.26
N GLU A 158 -20.06 12.61 3.31
CA GLU A 158 -20.50 11.22 3.11
C GLU A 158 -19.46 10.48 2.24
N THR A 159 -18.90 9.37 2.74
CA THR A 159 -18.02 8.47 1.98
C THR A 159 -18.83 7.40 1.25
N ASN A 160 -18.32 6.86 0.14
CA ASN A 160 -19.04 5.87 -0.65
C ASN A 160 -18.12 4.78 -1.22
N LEU A 161 -17.62 3.91 -0.33
CA LEU A 161 -16.74 2.80 -0.73
C LEU A 161 -17.55 1.51 -0.89
N ILE A 162 -17.30 0.81 -2.00
CA ILE A 162 -18.04 -0.36 -2.46
C ILE A 162 -17.10 -1.55 -2.41
N TYR A 163 -17.06 -2.23 -1.26
CA TYR A 163 -16.02 -3.21 -0.91
C TYR A 163 -16.55 -4.56 -0.39
N ASP A 164 -17.83 -4.64 0.00
CA ASP A 164 -18.35 -5.80 0.75
C ASP A 164 -18.65 -7.00 -0.17
N TRP A 165 -17.73 -7.96 -0.21
CA TRP A 165 -17.86 -9.16 -1.03
C TRP A 165 -18.79 -10.24 -0.46
N GLU A 166 -19.32 -10.10 0.77
CA GLU A 166 -20.46 -10.91 1.20
C GLU A 166 -21.78 -10.38 0.61
N GLU A 167 -21.90 -9.06 0.41
CA GLU A 167 -23.04 -8.47 -0.32
C GLU A 167 -22.93 -8.68 -1.83
N ASP A 168 -21.73 -8.50 -2.41
CA ASP A 168 -21.49 -8.72 -3.83
C ASP A 168 -20.19 -9.52 -4.11
N PRO A 169 -20.27 -10.84 -4.29
CA PRO A 169 -19.10 -11.70 -4.51
C PRO A 169 -18.25 -11.41 -5.75
N GLU A 170 -18.68 -10.50 -6.63
CA GLU A 170 -17.84 -10.03 -7.75
C GLU A 170 -16.79 -8.98 -7.29
N LEU A 171 -16.78 -8.58 -6.01
CA LEU A 171 -15.76 -7.69 -5.40
C LEU A 171 -14.54 -8.44 -4.83
N ALA A 172 -14.50 -9.78 -4.91
CA ALA A 172 -13.38 -10.57 -4.41
C ALA A 172 -12.89 -11.62 -5.42
N TYR A 173 -11.57 -11.70 -5.58
CA TYR A 173 -10.88 -12.62 -6.48
C TYR A 173 -9.78 -13.39 -5.73
N SER A 174 -9.45 -14.59 -6.21
CA SER A 174 -8.29 -15.38 -5.74
C SER A 174 -7.33 -15.54 -6.91
N ILE A 175 -6.08 -15.14 -6.74
CA ILE A 175 -5.01 -15.25 -7.74
C ILE A 175 -3.92 -16.12 -7.15
N ARG A 176 -3.51 -17.16 -7.89
CA ARG A 176 -2.47 -18.08 -7.43
C ARG A 176 -1.09 -17.71 -7.98
N ILE A 177 -0.12 -17.58 -7.10
CA ILE A 177 1.30 -17.37 -7.43
C ILE A 177 2.16 -18.58 -7.04
N TYR A 178 3.44 -18.53 -7.41
CA TYR A 178 4.44 -19.58 -7.18
C TYR A 178 5.75 -19.05 -6.57
N GLU A 179 5.77 -17.76 -6.22
CA GLU A 179 6.86 -17.09 -5.51
C GLU A 179 6.24 -16.44 -4.27
N GLU A 180 7.01 -16.34 -3.18
CA GLU A 180 6.57 -15.80 -1.88
C GLU A 180 6.58 -14.27 -1.92
N VAL A 181 5.52 -13.62 -1.44
CA VAL A 181 5.47 -12.17 -1.28
C VAL A 181 6.37 -11.75 -0.11
N PRO A 182 7.36 -10.86 -0.31
CA PRO A 182 8.30 -10.54 0.75
C PRO A 182 7.62 -9.82 1.92
N ALA A 183 7.59 -10.46 3.10
CA ALA A 183 7.04 -9.93 4.36
C ALA A 183 7.52 -8.51 4.75
N TYR A 184 8.60 -8.01 4.14
CA TYR A 184 8.97 -6.61 4.15
C TYR A 184 9.54 -6.22 2.77
N VAL A 185 8.99 -5.18 2.17
CA VAL A 185 9.43 -4.65 0.86
C VAL A 185 10.54 -3.64 1.07
N THR A 186 11.61 -3.75 0.30
CA THR A 186 12.71 -2.76 0.28
C THR A 186 12.66 -1.94 -1.00
N THR A 187 13.38 -0.82 -1.04
CA THR A 187 13.57 0.04 -2.24
C THR A 187 14.19 -0.64 -3.47
N LYS A 188 14.56 -1.93 -3.35
CA LYS A 188 15.03 -2.76 -4.48
C LYS A 188 13.98 -3.76 -4.97
N GLN A 189 12.83 -3.81 -4.28
CA GLN A 189 11.73 -4.74 -4.50
C GLN A 189 10.44 -4.01 -4.86
N GLU A 190 10.32 -2.69 -4.67
CA GLU A 190 9.22 -1.85 -5.17
C GLU A 190 8.88 -2.17 -6.64
N HIS A 191 9.82 -1.96 -7.57
CA HIS A 191 9.66 -2.33 -8.99
C HIS A 191 9.36 -3.81 -9.29
N TYR A 192 9.55 -4.72 -8.34
CA TYR A 192 9.13 -6.11 -8.47
C TYR A 192 7.67 -6.29 -8.01
N MET A 193 7.28 -5.63 -6.90
CA MET A 193 5.90 -5.58 -6.42
C MET A 193 4.99 -4.86 -7.42
N ASP A 194 5.41 -3.71 -7.96
CA ASP A 194 4.75 -2.98 -9.05
C ASP A 194 4.33 -3.90 -10.21
N GLY A 195 5.25 -4.77 -10.62
CA GLY A 195 5.04 -5.74 -11.69
C GLY A 195 4.04 -6.83 -11.32
N LEU A 196 4.12 -7.38 -10.09
CA LEU A 196 3.17 -8.36 -9.58
C LEU A 196 1.76 -7.78 -9.44
N GLU A 197 1.63 -6.60 -8.85
CA GLU A 197 0.36 -5.89 -8.70
C GLU A 197 -0.32 -5.64 -10.05
N LEU A 198 0.44 -5.19 -11.05
CA LEU A 198 -0.06 -5.04 -12.41
C LEU A 198 -0.49 -6.39 -13.02
N GLU A 199 0.25 -7.48 -12.82
CA GLU A 199 -0.15 -8.83 -13.25
C GLU A 199 -1.41 -9.34 -12.53
N TRP A 200 -1.62 -8.95 -11.27
CA TRP A 200 -2.80 -9.29 -10.47
C TRP A 200 -4.03 -8.51 -10.93
N VAL A 201 -3.93 -7.18 -11.05
CA VAL A 201 -5.02 -6.31 -11.53
C VAL A 201 -5.48 -6.71 -12.93
N ASN A 202 -4.57 -7.10 -13.83
CA ASN A 202 -4.91 -7.55 -15.19
C ASN A 202 -5.74 -8.84 -15.25
N GLN A 203 -5.88 -9.59 -14.15
CA GLN A 203 -6.76 -10.77 -14.07
C GLN A 203 -8.18 -10.43 -13.58
N VAL A 204 -8.42 -9.18 -13.17
CA VAL A 204 -9.68 -8.70 -12.60
C VAL A 204 -10.46 -7.88 -13.64
N PRO A 205 -11.77 -8.14 -13.87
CA PRO A 205 -12.62 -7.35 -14.77
C PRO A 205 -13.07 -6.02 -14.13
N TYR A 206 -12.15 -5.27 -13.52
CA TYR A 206 -12.46 -4.09 -12.70
C TYR A 206 -13.24 -3.01 -13.46
N ARG A 207 -13.03 -2.90 -14.78
CA ARG A 207 -13.76 -2.00 -15.67
C ARG A 207 -15.25 -2.34 -15.80
N GLU A 208 -15.61 -3.61 -15.69
CA GLU A 208 -17.02 -4.06 -15.68
C GLU A 208 -17.68 -3.76 -14.34
N LEU A 209 -16.93 -3.89 -13.24
CA LEU A 209 -17.37 -3.51 -11.89
C LEU A 209 -17.59 -1.99 -11.79
N CYS A 210 -16.65 -1.18 -12.27
CA CYS A 210 -16.80 0.29 -12.36
C CYS A 210 -18.07 0.67 -13.15
N GLN A 211 -18.35 -0.03 -14.26
CA GLN A 211 -19.58 0.19 -15.03
C GLN A 211 -20.85 -0.22 -14.27
N LYS A 212 -20.83 -1.36 -13.58
CA LYS A 212 -21.92 -1.89 -12.75
C LYS A 212 -22.33 -0.91 -11.64
N TYR A 213 -21.35 -0.25 -11.02
CA TYR A 213 -21.56 0.73 -9.95
C TYR A 213 -21.64 2.19 -10.42
N ASN A 214 -21.54 2.47 -11.74
CA ASN A 214 -21.58 3.81 -12.31
C ASN A 214 -20.50 4.73 -11.70
N THR A 215 -19.24 4.28 -11.74
CA THR A 215 -18.09 5.09 -11.34
C THR A 215 -16.90 4.91 -12.29
N SER A 216 -15.93 5.82 -12.20
CA SER A 216 -14.58 5.70 -12.74
C SER A 216 -13.55 5.25 -11.70
N SER A 217 -13.91 5.28 -10.41
CA SER A 217 -12.95 5.20 -9.31
C SER A 217 -12.85 3.78 -8.77
N VAL A 218 -11.62 3.29 -8.61
CA VAL A 218 -11.30 1.92 -8.20
C VAL A 218 -10.03 1.87 -7.35
N ALA A 219 -9.99 0.97 -6.38
CA ALA A 219 -8.77 0.61 -5.65
C ALA A 219 -8.71 -0.90 -5.40
N PHE A 220 -7.53 -1.41 -5.06
CA PHE A 220 -7.27 -2.84 -4.88
C PHE A 220 -6.74 -3.14 -3.48
N LEU A 221 -7.17 -4.25 -2.87
CA LEU A 221 -6.63 -4.74 -1.61
C LEU A 221 -5.96 -6.09 -1.87
N TYR A 222 -4.64 -6.13 -1.92
CA TYR A 222 -3.85 -7.33 -2.13
C TYR A 222 -3.65 -8.03 -0.79
N MET A 223 -4.45 -9.06 -0.53
CA MET A 223 -4.48 -9.77 0.75
C MET A 223 -3.46 -10.91 0.76
N ILE A 224 -2.45 -10.82 1.64
CA ILE A 224 -1.34 -11.78 1.75
C ILE A 224 -1.52 -12.73 2.96
N PRO A 225 -1.41 -14.06 2.80
CA PRO A 225 -1.86 -15.05 3.80
C PRO A 225 -0.90 -15.32 4.97
N HIS A 226 0.13 -14.50 5.18
CA HIS A 226 1.16 -14.68 6.22
C HIS A 226 1.48 -13.35 6.92
N GLU A 227 2.51 -13.32 7.78
CA GLU A 227 2.95 -12.08 8.43
C GLU A 227 3.73 -11.13 7.53
N GLY A 228 3.61 -9.83 7.76
CA GLY A 228 4.42 -8.82 7.08
C GLY A 228 4.20 -7.41 7.60
N CYS A 229 4.75 -6.43 6.88
CA CYS A 229 4.45 -5.01 7.05
C CYS A 229 3.51 -4.57 5.92
N SER A 230 2.25 -4.29 6.26
CA SER A 230 1.30 -3.73 5.30
C SER A 230 1.77 -2.35 4.81
N TYR A 231 1.39 -1.98 3.59
CA TYR A 231 1.70 -0.68 2.97
C TYR A 231 0.74 -0.39 1.81
N SER A 232 0.80 0.83 1.27
CA SER A 232 0.00 1.25 0.11
C SER A 232 0.88 1.65 -1.08
N SER A 233 0.52 1.12 -2.25
CA SER A 233 1.06 1.44 -3.57
C SER A 233 0.20 2.55 -4.16
N MET A 234 0.78 3.73 -4.34
CA MET A 234 0.07 4.99 -4.61
C MET A 234 0.60 5.66 -5.89
N HIS A 235 -0.25 6.34 -6.64
CA HIS A 235 0.16 7.02 -7.87
C HIS A 235 0.72 8.42 -7.59
N PHE A 236 2.00 8.65 -7.94
CA PHE A 236 2.57 9.99 -8.02
C PHE A 236 2.40 10.53 -9.45
N VAL A 237 2.04 11.82 -9.57
CA VAL A 237 1.79 12.47 -10.88
C VAL A 237 3.03 12.43 -11.79
N GLU A 238 4.20 12.34 -11.18
CA GLU A 238 5.52 12.26 -11.80
C GLU A 238 5.86 10.89 -12.40
N ASP A 239 5.24 9.81 -11.93
CA ASP A 239 5.47 8.44 -12.43
C ASP A 239 4.89 8.25 -13.84
N GLY A 240 4.00 9.17 -14.25
CA GLY A 240 3.48 9.24 -15.61
C GLY A 240 2.76 7.96 -15.99
N ASP A 241 3.19 7.32 -17.08
CA ASP A 241 2.36 6.37 -17.81
C ASP A 241 2.36 4.92 -17.27
N GLU A 242 3.12 4.62 -16.22
CA GLU A 242 3.58 3.25 -15.92
C GLU A 242 2.73 2.50 -14.87
N ILE A 243 2.31 3.16 -13.77
CA ILE A 243 1.52 2.54 -12.69
C ILE A 243 0.43 3.51 -12.23
N TRP A 244 -0.82 3.04 -12.19
CA TRP A 244 -2.02 3.89 -12.05
C TRP A 244 -2.96 3.50 -10.92
N ASN A 245 -2.85 2.26 -10.46
CA ASN A 245 -3.84 1.63 -9.61
C ASN A 245 -3.43 1.80 -8.16
N GLU A 246 -4.18 2.62 -7.43
CA GLU A 246 -4.11 2.71 -5.97
C GLU A 246 -4.43 1.33 -5.39
N GLY A 247 -3.54 0.82 -4.53
CA GLY A 247 -3.79 -0.43 -3.83
C GLY A 247 -3.08 -0.53 -2.48
N CYS A 248 -3.70 -1.25 -1.54
CA CYS A 248 -3.08 -1.60 -0.27
C CYS A 248 -2.64 -3.05 -0.32
N LEU A 249 -1.40 -3.33 0.04
CA LEU A 249 -0.92 -4.69 0.26
C LEU A 249 -1.01 -4.99 1.75
N LEU A 250 -1.97 -5.85 2.11
CA LEU A 250 -2.42 -6.09 3.48
C LEU A 250 -2.08 -7.51 3.91
N TYR A 251 -1.24 -7.64 4.93
CA TYR A 251 -0.87 -8.93 5.51
C TYR A 251 -1.93 -9.42 6.50
N LEU A 252 -2.08 -10.74 6.59
CA LEU A 252 -2.96 -11.37 7.57
C LEU A 252 -2.49 -11.11 9.02
N GLN A 253 -1.18 -11.02 9.25
CA GLN A 253 -0.59 -10.91 10.59
C GLN A 253 0.46 -9.79 10.67
N ASP A 254 0.46 -9.06 11.79
CA ASP A 254 1.45 -8.02 12.10
C ASP A 254 2.83 -8.66 12.38
N MET A 255 3.83 -8.39 11.55
CA MET A 255 5.19 -8.93 11.73
C MET A 255 5.92 -8.43 12.98
N TYR A 256 5.49 -7.29 13.54
CA TYR A 256 6.03 -6.71 14.77
C TYR A 256 5.30 -7.23 16.02
N SER A 257 4.17 -7.94 15.85
CA SER A 257 3.46 -8.61 16.93
C SER A 257 4.31 -9.75 17.49
N PRO A 258 4.68 -9.75 18.79
CA PRO A 258 5.47 -10.82 19.40
C PRO A 258 4.72 -12.15 19.51
N THR A 259 3.44 -12.17 19.11
CA THR A 259 2.52 -13.28 19.16
C THR A 259 1.94 -13.64 17.78
N TYR A 260 2.37 -12.97 16.70
CA TYR A 260 1.78 -13.08 15.36
C TYR A 260 0.25 -12.92 15.39
N GLU A 261 -0.20 -11.86 16.05
CA GLU A 261 -1.62 -11.49 16.07
C GLU A 261 -2.04 -10.97 14.69
N TYR A 262 -3.34 -11.09 14.37
CA TYR A 262 -3.86 -10.58 13.11
C TYR A 262 -3.61 -9.08 12.99
N GLU A 263 -3.37 -8.63 11.75
CA GLU A 263 -3.21 -7.21 11.48
C GLU A 263 -4.49 -6.45 11.85
N THR A 264 -4.31 -5.22 12.34
CA THR A 264 -5.34 -4.49 13.06
C THR A 264 -6.17 -3.56 12.18
N PRO A 265 -7.42 -3.26 12.57
CA PRO A 265 -8.23 -2.26 11.87
C PRO A 265 -7.57 -0.88 11.79
N THR A 266 -6.64 -0.57 12.70
CA THR A 266 -5.91 0.71 12.68
C THR A 266 -4.95 0.79 11.49
N VAL A 267 -4.19 -0.28 11.21
CA VAL A 267 -3.35 -0.35 10.00
C VAL A 267 -4.23 -0.35 8.76
N PHE A 268 -5.32 -1.11 8.73
CA PHE A 268 -6.20 -1.13 7.55
C PHE A 268 -6.86 0.24 7.28
N ALA A 269 -7.19 1.01 8.32
CA ALA A 269 -7.72 2.36 8.16
C ALA A 269 -6.64 3.36 7.71
N HIS A 270 -5.40 3.19 8.17
CA HIS A 270 -4.24 3.97 7.74
C HIS A 270 -3.95 3.76 6.24
N GLU A 271 -3.81 2.50 5.81
CA GLU A 271 -3.63 2.16 4.38
C GLU A 271 -4.81 2.61 3.52
N LEU A 272 -6.06 2.48 4.01
CA LEU A 272 -7.25 2.94 3.29
C LEU A 272 -7.23 4.46 3.03
N LEU A 273 -6.63 5.26 3.91
CA LEU A 273 -6.54 6.72 3.76
C LEU A 273 -5.45 7.12 2.75
N HIS A 274 -4.38 6.32 2.64
CA HIS A 274 -3.33 6.51 1.63
C HIS A 274 -3.88 6.47 0.20
N LEU A 275 -4.80 5.54 -0.11
CA LEU A 275 -5.47 5.48 -1.42
C LEU A 275 -6.15 6.80 -1.85
N PHE A 276 -6.49 7.67 -0.91
CA PHE A 276 -7.14 8.96 -1.15
C PHE A 276 -6.19 10.16 -0.88
N GLY A 277 -4.88 9.92 -0.85
CA GLY A 277 -3.85 10.95 -0.73
C GLY A 277 -3.42 11.30 0.69
N ALA A 278 -3.76 10.55 1.74
CA ALA A 278 -3.16 10.78 3.05
C ALA A 278 -1.64 10.50 3.03
N GLU A 279 -0.88 11.18 3.88
CA GLU A 279 0.60 11.18 3.89
C GLU A 279 1.12 10.71 5.24
N ASP A 280 2.21 9.93 5.27
CA ASP A 280 2.80 9.43 6.51
C ASP A 280 3.50 10.52 7.32
N TYR A 281 3.05 10.77 8.55
CA TYR A 281 3.61 11.84 9.39
C TYR A 281 4.90 11.45 10.12
N TYR A 282 5.28 10.18 10.11
CA TYR A 282 6.49 9.69 10.77
C TYR A 282 7.72 9.62 9.87
N ASP A 283 7.60 9.73 8.53
CA ASP A 283 8.76 9.76 7.62
C ASP A 283 9.44 11.15 7.52
N SER A 284 10.00 11.53 8.66
CA SER A 284 10.39 12.90 9.02
C SER A 284 11.61 13.50 8.31
N ALA A 285 12.31 12.74 7.47
CA ALA A 285 13.63 13.13 6.95
C ALA A 285 13.74 13.17 5.42
N GLU A 286 12.97 12.34 4.71
CA GLU A 286 12.97 12.30 3.25
C GLU A 286 11.77 13.05 2.65
N VAL A 287 10.62 13.10 3.34
CA VAL A 287 9.39 13.73 2.81
C VAL A 287 9.17 15.16 3.33
N PHE A 288 9.55 15.47 4.57
CA PHE A 288 9.25 16.75 5.21
C PHE A 288 10.47 17.53 5.70
N SER A 289 10.34 18.86 5.74
CA SER A 289 11.24 19.67 6.53
C SER A 289 11.05 19.39 8.03
N LYS A 290 12.12 19.59 8.81
CA LYS A 290 12.07 19.44 10.27
C LYS A 290 11.03 20.36 10.95
N GLU A 291 10.71 21.49 10.34
CA GLU A 291 9.72 22.45 10.85
C GLU A 291 8.28 21.93 10.66
N THR A 292 7.98 21.35 9.49
CA THR A 292 6.73 20.62 9.26
C THR A 292 6.61 19.42 10.20
N TYR A 293 7.65 18.58 10.33
CA TYR A 293 7.61 17.41 11.21
C TYR A 293 7.44 17.76 12.69
N ASP A 294 8.16 18.77 13.20
CA ASP A 294 7.98 19.25 14.59
C ASP A 294 6.54 19.73 14.82
N THR A 295 5.92 20.37 13.82
CA THR A 295 4.53 20.83 13.85
C THR A 295 3.55 19.66 13.84
N LEU A 296 3.69 18.72 12.90
CA LEU A 296 2.89 17.49 12.84
C LEU A 296 2.93 16.71 14.16
N ALA A 297 4.10 16.56 14.77
CA ALA A 297 4.26 15.88 16.05
C ALA A 297 3.57 16.62 17.23
N GLU A 298 3.27 17.91 17.12
CA GLU A 298 2.50 18.68 18.11
C GLU A 298 0.99 18.71 17.79
N VAL A 299 0.59 18.95 16.55
CA VAL A 299 -0.82 19.16 16.16
C VAL A 299 -1.54 17.87 15.76
N CYS A 300 -0.81 16.86 15.27
CA CYS A 300 -1.31 15.54 14.84
C CYS A 300 -0.87 14.43 15.81
N ALA A 301 -0.66 14.77 17.09
CA ALA A 301 -0.06 13.87 18.08
C ALA A 301 -0.83 12.56 18.37
N ASP A 302 -2.13 12.50 18.02
CA ASP A 302 -2.99 11.30 18.09
C ASP A 302 -3.55 10.90 16.70
N ASP A 303 -3.05 11.49 15.61
CA ASP A 303 -3.47 11.15 14.25
C ASP A 303 -3.02 9.74 13.85
N ILE A 304 -3.90 9.03 13.13
CA ILE A 304 -3.65 7.69 12.59
C ILE A 304 -2.47 7.66 11.60
N MET A 305 -2.22 8.74 10.87
CA MET A 305 -1.08 8.91 9.95
C MET A 305 0.25 9.16 10.68
N LEU A 306 0.23 9.46 11.98
CA LEU A 306 1.44 9.55 12.81
C LEU A 306 1.77 8.22 13.50
N ARG A 307 0.78 7.37 13.75
CA ARG A 307 0.95 6.06 14.39
C ARG A 307 -0.29 5.18 14.29
N THR A 308 -0.06 3.89 14.01
CA THR A 308 -1.08 2.84 14.05
C THR A 308 -1.17 2.10 15.40
N PHE A 309 -0.38 2.51 16.39
CA PHE A 309 -0.33 1.89 17.72
C PHE A 309 -0.21 2.93 18.85
N THR A 310 -0.46 2.51 20.10
CA THR A 310 -0.20 3.32 21.29
C THR A 310 0.83 2.69 22.24
N LYS A 311 1.20 3.39 23.32
CA LYS A 311 2.11 2.91 24.37
C LYS A 311 1.47 2.94 25.76
N ILE A 312 0.88 1.82 26.18
CA ILE A 312 0.30 1.69 27.53
C ILE A 312 1.37 1.19 28.51
N ASN A 313 1.71 2.01 29.51
CA ASN A 313 2.77 1.73 30.50
C ASN A 313 4.16 1.42 29.88
N GLY A 314 4.44 1.96 28.70
CA GLY A 314 5.69 1.71 27.96
C GLY A 314 5.72 0.42 27.14
N VAL A 315 4.60 -0.30 27.05
CA VAL A 315 4.41 -1.46 26.17
C VAL A 315 3.62 -1.01 24.95
N TYR A 316 4.04 -1.40 23.75
CA TYR A 316 3.26 -1.20 22.52
C TYR A 316 1.90 -1.89 22.67
N THR A 317 0.83 -1.25 22.21
CA THR A 317 -0.52 -1.78 22.30
C THR A 317 -1.29 -1.38 21.06
N THR A 318 -1.80 -2.39 20.37
CA THR A 318 -2.74 -2.30 19.25
C THR A 318 -4.12 -2.78 19.73
N PHE A 319 -5.14 -2.58 18.89
CA PHE A 319 -6.53 -2.91 19.23
C PHE A 319 -7.11 -3.75 18.08
N PRO A 320 -7.53 -5.02 18.33
CA PRO A 320 -7.97 -5.91 17.27
C PRO A 320 -9.42 -5.66 16.81
N ASP A 321 -10.23 -5.01 17.66
CA ASP A 321 -11.68 -4.83 17.45
C ASP A 321 -12.09 -3.35 17.25
N GLU A 322 -11.14 -2.41 17.23
CA GLU A 322 -11.38 -0.96 17.07
C GLU A 322 -10.17 -0.25 16.44
N VAL A 323 -10.40 0.90 15.81
CA VAL A 323 -9.32 1.78 15.31
C VAL A 323 -8.81 2.66 16.45
N TYR A 324 -7.48 2.81 16.55
CA TYR A 324 -6.83 3.76 17.46
C TYR A 324 -6.37 5.02 16.72
N GLY A 325 -6.57 6.18 17.36
CA GLY A 325 -6.21 7.49 16.81
C GLY A 325 -7.41 8.25 16.29
N GLU A 326 -7.14 9.33 15.56
CA GLU A 326 -8.13 10.19 14.92
C GLU A 326 -7.70 10.55 13.49
N ILE A 327 -8.63 11.03 12.68
CA ILE A 327 -8.31 11.71 11.41
C ILE A 327 -8.35 13.20 11.71
N THR A 328 -7.18 13.85 11.83
CA THR A 328 -7.12 15.28 12.15
C THR A 328 -7.49 16.16 10.95
N PRO A 329 -7.73 17.47 11.17
CA PRO A 329 -7.98 18.41 10.08
C PRO A 329 -6.85 18.47 9.04
N VAL A 330 -5.62 18.09 9.40
CA VAL A 330 -4.49 18.02 8.47
C VAL A 330 -4.67 16.83 7.53
N THR A 331 -4.96 15.63 8.05
CA THR A 331 -5.26 14.45 7.22
C THR A 331 -6.50 14.69 6.37
N ALA A 332 -7.56 15.27 6.94
CA ALA A 332 -8.76 15.65 6.19
C ALA A 332 -8.44 16.61 5.02
N TYR A 333 -7.58 17.62 5.22
CA TYR A 333 -7.17 18.52 4.16
C TYR A 333 -6.44 17.80 3.01
N LEU A 334 -5.56 16.84 3.31
CA LEU A 334 -4.84 16.05 2.29
C LEU A 334 -5.80 15.19 1.46
N LEU A 335 -6.85 14.64 2.09
CA LEU A 335 -7.97 13.93 1.45
C LEU A 335 -8.90 14.88 0.63
N GLY A 336 -8.68 16.19 0.70
CA GLY A 336 -9.47 17.22 -0.01
C GLY A 336 -10.60 17.85 0.78
N ILE A 337 -10.62 17.69 2.10
CA ILE A 337 -11.71 18.10 2.99
C ILE A 337 -11.20 19.11 4.01
N GLY A 338 -11.62 20.37 3.90
CA GLY A 338 -11.24 21.42 4.84
C GLY A 338 -10.72 22.68 4.16
N ASP A 339 -9.87 23.41 4.87
CA ASP A 339 -9.34 24.72 4.44
C ASP A 339 -7.81 24.73 4.56
N GLU A 340 -7.13 25.42 3.64
CA GLU A 340 -5.65 25.48 3.55
C GLU A 340 -5.02 26.11 4.81
N ASP A 341 -5.79 26.91 5.55
CA ASP A 341 -5.41 27.49 6.85
C ASP A 341 -4.91 26.43 7.87
N VAL A 342 -5.27 25.14 7.76
CA VAL A 342 -4.79 24.08 8.66
C VAL A 342 -3.35 23.62 8.37
N VAL A 343 -2.84 23.88 7.16
CA VAL A 343 -1.45 23.58 6.74
C VAL A 343 -0.61 24.84 6.50
N ALA A 344 -1.10 26.03 6.85
CA ALA A 344 -0.45 27.30 6.55
C ALA A 344 0.98 27.45 7.14
N ASP A 345 1.28 26.79 8.26
CA ASP A 345 2.61 26.74 8.89
C ASP A 345 3.41 25.46 8.49
N MET A 346 2.89 24.64 7.58
CA MET A 346 3.45 23.36 7.11
C MET A 346 3.55 23.35 5.56
N PRO A 347 4.46 24.14 4.96
CA PRO A 347 4.50 24.37 3.52
C PRO A 347 4.77 23.11 2.68
N ASP A 348 5.35 22.08 3.29
CA ASP A 348 5.56 20.77 2.65
C ASP A 348 4.25 20.02 2.34
N LEU A 349 3.15 20.37 3.01
CA LEU A 349 1.84 19.75 2.86
C LEU A 349 0.90 20.54 1.93
N ILE A 350 1.30 21.73 1.46
CA ILE A 350 0.48 22.53 0.55
C ILE A 350 0.51 21.88 -0.84
N ARG A 351 -0.65 21.44 -1.32
CA ARG A 351 -0.81 20.76 -2.61
C ARG A 351 -1.57 21.63 -3.61
N THR A 352 -1.25 21.50 -4.91
CA THR A 352 -2.02 22.15 -5.99
C THR A 352 -3.38 21.51 -6.20
N GLU A 353 -3.45 20.20 -6.01
CA GLU A 353 -4.67 19.39 -6.07
C GLU A 353 -4.76 18.48 -4.84
N ALA A 354 -5.98 18.30 -4.35
CA ALA A 354 -6.29 17.39 -3.24
C ALA A 354 -6.27 15.92 -3.68
N ALA A 355 -6.05 14.99 -2.75
CA ALA A 355 -5.98 13.55 -3.04
C ALA A 355 -4.94 13.16 -4.12
N CYS A 356 -3.90 13.98 -4.27
CA CYS A 356 -2.77 13.76 -5.19
C CYS A 356 -1.48 13.70 -4.36
N PHE A 357 -0.60 12.73 -4.62
CA PHE A 357 0.71 12.71 -3.99
C PHE A 357 1.65 13.73 -4.65
N PRO A 358 2.33 14.58 -3.89
CA PRO A 358 3.37 15.45 -4.43
C PRO A 358 4.62 14.61 -4.65
N GLY A 359 4.97 14.33 -5.91
CA GLY A 359 6.25 13.69 -6.20
C GLY A 359 7.43 14.61 -5.94
N SER A 360 8.58 14.22 -6.50
CA SER A 360 9.89 14.51 -5.90
C SER A 360 10.11 15.98 -5.48
N MET A 361 10.86 16.17 -4.38
CA MET A 361 11.18 17.45 -3.73
C MET A 361 11.66 18.63 -4.63
N THR A 362 11.94 18.41 -5.92
CA THR A 362 12.45 19.43 -6.84
C THR A 362 11.43 20.50 -7.24
N ASP A 363 10.13 20.22 -7.20
CA ASP A 363 9.09 21.10 -7.76
C ASP A 363 8.11 21.72 -6.74
N ARG A 364 8.34 21.52 -5.42
CA ARG A 364 7.62 22.29 -4.39
C ARG A 364 7.95 23.79 -4.51
N PRO A 365 6.95 24.70 -4.60
CA PRO A 365 7.20 26.13 -4.78
C PRO A 365 7.78 26.80 -3.52
N PHE A 366 8.99 27.36 -3.66
CA PHE A 366 9.70 28.17 -2.64
C PHE A 366 9.05 29.54 -2.32
#